data_AF-A0A1L9S128-F1
#
_entry.id   AF-A0A1L9S128-F1
#
_cell.length_a   1.000
_cell.length_b   1.000
_cell.length_c   1.000
_cell.angle_alpha   90.00
_cell.angle_beta   90.00
_cell.angle_gamma   90.00
#
_symmetry.space_group_name_H-M   'P 1'
#
loop_
_entity.id
_entity.type
_entity.pdbx_description
1 polymer ?
#
loop_
_entity_poly.entity_id
_entity_poly.type
_entity_poly.pdbx_seq_one_letter_code
_entity_poly.pdbx_strand_id
1 'polypeptide(L)'
;MQHDIYSIGACLLEIGLWESLIAYGSDRVATPSSAFAGYGVNLNPKEPVRIKNSLAALAKDALPKKVGRKYAQIAFNCLICLDNVGDQSEFEDEDSVLVAVRYIEKPQDLNKQWKIA
;
A
#
# COMPACT_ATOMS: atom_id res chain seq x y z
N MET A 1 -3.68 -7.02 13.13
CA MET A 1 -2.63 -6.05 12.74
C MET A 1 -2.44 -5.83 11.24
N GLN A 2 -2.85 -6.74 10.33
CA GLN A 2 -2.68 -6.54 8.88
C GLN A 2 -3.43 -5.30 8.33
N HIS A 3 -4.59 -4.98 8.90
CA HIS A 3 -5.33 -3.76 8.55
C HIS A 3 -4.60 -2.48 8.91
N ASP A 4 -3.79 -2.49 9.98
CA ASP A 4 -3.03 -1.32 10.44
C ASP A 4 -1.87 -1.04 9.48
N ILE A 5 -1.13 -2.08 9.09
CA ILE A 5 -0.04 -1.99 8.11
C ILE A 5 -0.56 -1.54 6.75
N TYR A 6 -1.70 -2.09 6.31
CA TYR A 6 -2.35 -1.66 5.08
C TYR A 6 -2.71 -0.16 5.13
N SER A 7 -3.28 0.29 6.25
CA SER A 7 -3.64 1.69 6.46
C SER A 7 -2.41 2.61 6.46
N ILE A 8 -1.28 2.17 7.02
CA ILE A 8 0.01 2.87 6.90
C ILE A 8 0.42 2.97 5.43
N GLY A 9 0.30 1.90 4.65
CA GLY A 9 0.60 1.91 3.22
C GLY A 9 -0.23 2.93 2.45
N ALA A 10 -1.52 3.05 2.76
CA ALA A 10 -2.40 4.06 2.18
C ALA A 10 -1.97 5.49 2.56
N CYS A 11 -1.65 5.75 3.84
CA CYS A 11 -1.15 7.04 4.29
C CYS A 11 0.19 7.42 3.64
N LEU A 12 1.11 6.46 3.50
CA LEU A 12 2.39 6.70 2.80
C LEU A 12 2.16 7.04 1.32
N LEU A 13 1.21 6.37 0.67
CA LEU A 13 0.84 6.67 -0.71
C LEU A 13 0.29 8.10 -0.84
N GLU A 14 -0.60 8.53 0.07
CA GLU A 14 -1.12 9.91 0.13
C GLU A 14 0.00 10.94 0.26
N ILE A 15 0.88 10.74 1.24
CA ILE A 15 2.00 11.65 1.49
C ILE A 15 2.92 11.73 0.28
N GLY A 16 3.25 10.60 -0.33
CA GLY A 16 4.20 10.58 -1.45
C GLY A 16 3.63 11.04 -2.79
N LEU A 17 2.32 10.94 -2.99
CA LEU A 17 1.65 11.57 -4.14
C LEU A 17 1.30 13.04 -3.89
N TRP A 18 1.27 13.45 -2.62
CA TRP A 18 0.79 14.76 -2.17
C TRP A 18 -0.67 15.02 -2.57
N GLU A 19 -1.47 13.97 -2.57
CA GLU A 19 -2.88 13.97 -2.98
C GLU A 19 -3.69 13.21 -1.94
N SER A 20 -4.88 13.71 -1.59
CA SER A 20 -5.80 12.98 -0.72
C SER A 20 -6.47 11.85 -1.51
N LEU A 21 -6.49 10.62 -1.00
CA LEU A 21 -7.23 9.50 -1.63
C LEU A 21 -8.73 9.60 -1.35
N ILE A 22 -9.12 10.32 -0.29
CA ILE A 22 -10.52 10.53 0.09
C ILE A 22 -10.90 12.00 -0.08
N ALA A 23 -12.06 12.25 -0.65
CA ALA A 23 -12.72 13.54 -0.68
C ALA A 23 -13.96 13.50 0.21
N TYR A 24 -14.19 14.55 0.97
CA TYR A 24 -15.39 14.71 1.81
C TYR A 24 -16.35 15.67 1.14
N GLY A 25 -17.57 15.19 0.89
CA GLY A 25 -18.67 16.04 0.43
C GLY A 25 -19.15 17.01 1.51
N SER A 26 -20.03 17.94 1.13
CA SER A 26 -20.70 18.85 2.08
C SER A 26 -21.55 18.12 3.12
N ASP A 27 -21.98 16.90 2.80
CA ASP A 27 -22.68 15.95 3.66
C ASP A 27 -21.74 15.14 4.59
N ARG A 28 -20.43 15.40 4.54
CA ARG A 28 -19.37 14.63 5.22
C ARG A 28 -19.28 13.16 4.81
N VAL A 29 -19.87 12.79 3.69
CA VAL A 29 -19.73 11.44 3.15
C VAL A 29 -18.35 11.31 2.49
N ALA A 30 -17.58 10.31 2.92
CA ALA A 30 -16.28 9.99 2.35
C ALA A 30 -16.47 9.33 0.98
N THR A 31 -15.81 9.88 -0.04
CA THR A 31 -15.82 9.33 -1.40
C THR A 31 -14.39 9.23 -1.93
N PRO A 32 -14.08 8.31 -2.85
CA PRO A 32 -12.79 8.29 -3.51
C PRO A 32 -12.51 9.63 -4.20
N SER A 33 -11.30 10.15 -4.00
CA SER A 33 -10.88 11.44 -4.55
C SER A 33 -10.86 11.44 -6.07
N SER A 34 -11.19 12.57 -6.69
CA SER A 34 -11.05 12.75 -8.13
C SER A 34 -9.59 12.74 -8.60
N ALA A 35 -8.63 12.89 -7.69
CA ALA A 35 -7.20 12.80 -7.98
C ALA A 35 -6.81 11.49 -8.67
N PHE A 36 -7.54 10.40 -8.40
CA PHE A 36 -7.35 9.11 -9.07
C PHE A 36 -7.53 9.16 -10.59
N ALA A 37 -8.38 10.05 -11.11
CA ALA A 37 -8.56 10.23 -12.54
C ALA A 37 -7.27 10.71 -13.22
N GLY A 38 -6.46 11.53 -12.55
CA GLY A 38 -5.14 11.96 -13.04
C GLY A 38 -4.14 10.82 -13.18
N TYR A 39 -4.38 9.70 -12.49
CA TYR A 39 -3.58 8.48 -12.57
C TYR A 39 -4.26 7.37 -13.40
N GLY A 40 -5.38 7.66 -14.05
CA GLY A 40 -6.13 6.66 -14.84
C GLY A 40 -6.80 5.57 -14.00
N VAL A 41 -7.01 5.82 -12.70
CA VAL A 41 -7.63 4.87 -11.77
C VAL A 41 -9.08 5.25 -11.51
N ASN A 42 -9.98 4.27 -11.60
CA ASN A 42 -11.37 4.41 -11.21
C ASN A 42 -11.66 3.47 -10.04
N LEU A 43 -11.85 4.04 -8.84
CA LEU A 43 -12.14 3.27 -7.65
C LEU A 43 -13.65 3.14 -7.44
N ASN A 44 -14.13 1.91 -7.46
CA ASN A 44 -15.48 1.56 -7.03
C ASN A 44 -15.43 1.03 -5.58
N PRO A 45 -16.04 1.71 -4.60
CA PRO A 45 -16.07 1.26 -3.20
C PRO A 45 -16.62 -0.16 -3.00
N LYS A 46 -17.41 -0.67 -3.96
CA LYS A 46 -17.96 -2.03 -3.92
C LYS A 46 -16.97 -3.12 -4.34
N GLU A 47 -15.77 -2.76 -4.80
CA GLU A 47 -14.77 -3.69 -5.33
C GLU A 47 -13.44 -3.58 -4.54
N PRO A 48 -13.39 -4.08 -3.29
CA PRO A 48 -12.24 -3.90 -2.40
C PRO A 48 -10.92 -4.47 -2.95
N VAL A 49 -10.99 -5.61 -3.65
CA VAL A 49 -9.80 -6.23 -4.28
C VAL A 49 -9.23 -5.35 -5.39
N ARG A 50 -10.09 -4.70 -6.19
CA ARG A 50 -9.66 -3.80 -7.27
C ARG A 50 -9.07 -2.52 -6.71
N ILE A 51 -9.59 -2.03 -5.59
CA ILE A 51 -9.01 -0.89 -4.86
C ILE A 51 -7.59 -1.24 -4.40
N LYS A 52 -7.41 -2.37 -3.69
CA LYS A 52 -6.08 -2.82 -3.24
C LYS A 52 -5.09 -2.88 -4.40
N ASN A 53 -5.47 -3.53 -5.50
CA ASN A 53 -4.61 -3.66 -6.69
C ASN A 53 -4.27 -2.31 -7.34
N SER A 54 -5.22 -1.40 -7.39
CA SER A 54 -5.00 -0.07 -7.96
C SER A 54 -4.04 0.77 -7.10
N LEU A 55 -4.20 0.74 -5.77
CA LEU A 55 -3.28 1.44 -4.87
C LEU A 55 -1.87 0.85 -4.94
N ALA A 56 -1.74 -0.47 -5.01
CA ALA A 56 -0.46 -1.14 -5.21
C ALA A 56 0.20 -0.75 -6.54
N ALA A 57 -0.58 -0.67 -7.63
CA ALA A 57 -0.06 -0.19 -8.92
C ALA A 57 0.46 1.25 -8.85
N LEU A 58 -0.27 2.16 -8.19
CA LEU A 58 0.18 3.54 -7.98
C LEU A 58 1.49 3.62 -7.20
N ALA A 59 1.62 2.81 -6.14
CA ALA A 59 2.85 2.73 -5.35
C ALA A 59 4.03 2.19 -6.17
N LYS A 60 3.78 1.29 -7.14
CA LYS A 60 4.83 0.72 -7.99
C LYS A 60 5.23 1.64 -9.15
N ASP A 61 4.28 2.32 -9.78
CA ASP A 61 4.49 2.97 -11.08
C ASP A 61 4.60 4.50 -10.99
N ALA A 62 3.81 5.13 -10.11
CA ALA A 62 3.72 6.59 -10.01
C ALA A 62 4.61 7.12 -8.87
N LEU A 63 4.55 6.49 -7.70
CA LEU A 63 5.22 6.92 -6.48
C LEU A 63 6.76 7.01 -6.60
N PRO A 64 7.49 6.07 -7.27
CA PRO A 64 8.94 6.17 -7.38
C PRO A 64 9.41 7.41 -8.16
N LYS A 65 8.59 7.90 -9.10
CA LYS A 65 8.89 9.09 -9.91
C LYS A 65 8.74 10.39 -9.10
N LYS A 66 8.01 10.36 -7.99
CA LYS A 66 7.72 11.52 -7.14
C LYS A 66 8.65 11.62 -5.93
N VAL A 67 8.83 10.50 -5.22
CA VAL A 67 9.54 10.48 -3.92
C VAL A 67 10.72 9.51 -3.87
N GLY A 68 10.95 8.76 -4.96
CA GLY A 68 12.06 7.83 -5.08
C GLY A 68 11.73 6.39 -4.70
N ARG A 69 12.61 5.48 -5.13
CA ARG A 69 12.37 4.02 -5.12
C ARG A 69 12.21 3.42 -3.72
N LYS A 70 13.02 3.85 -2.74
CA LYS A 70 13.00 3.27 -1.39
C LYS A 70 11.67 3.53 -0.68
N TYR A 71 11.19 4.76 -0.74
CA TYR A 71 9.90 5.13 -0.16
C TYR A 71 8.76 4.36 -0.83
N ALA A 72 8.77 4.34 -2.17
CA ALA A 72 7.75 3.65 -2.94
C ALA A 72 7.70 2.14 -2.66
N GLN A 73 8.86 1.51 -2.46
CA GLN A 73 8.95 0.10 -2.10
C GLN A 73 8.35 -0.20 -0.73
N ILE A 74 8.59 0.66 0.26
CA ILE A 74 7.99 0.51 1.59
C ILE A 74 6.46 0.63 1.49
N ALA A 75 5.96 1.69 0.84
CA ALA A 75 4.53 1.91 0.66
C ALA A 75 3.86 0.73 -0.08
N PHE A 76 4.48 0.26 -1.16
CA PHE A 76 4.00 -0.90 -1.92
C PHE A 76 3.91 -2.16 -1.06
N ASN A 77 4.98 -2.48 -0.31
CA ASN A 77 5.02 -3.66 0.56
C ASN A 77 3.94 -3.62 1.65
N CYS A 78 3.68 -2.44 2.22
CA CYS A 78 2.59 -2.24 3.18
C CYS A 78 1.21 -2.46 2.53
N LEU A 79 1.00 -1.99 1.29
CA LEU A 79 -0.28 -2.11 0.57
C LEU A 79 -0.59 -3.53 0.09
N ILE A 80 0.41 -4.28 -0.37
CA ILE A 80 0.21 -5.69 -0.70
C ILE A 80 0.17 -6.57 0.55
N CYS A 81 0.56 -6.00 1.71
CA CYS A 81 0.53 -6.59 3.05
C CYS A 81 0.81 -8.10 3.00
N LEU A 82 1.93 -8.43 2.36
CA LEU A 82 2.40 -9.78 2.13
C LEU A 82 1.32 -10.80 1.72
N ASP A 83 0.79 -10.69 0.50
CA ASP A 83 0.05 -11.80 -0.17
C ASP A 83 0.89 -13.11 -0.34
N ASN A 84 2.04 -13.25 0.36
CA ASN A 84 3.03 -14.32 0.27
C ASN A 84 3.75 -14.68 1.59
N VAL A 85 3.33 -14.20 2.77
CA VAL A 85 3.69 -14.93 3.99
C VAL A 85 2.56 -15.89 4.31
N GLY A 86 2.89 -17.18 4.19
CA GLY A 86 1.99 -18.29 4.40
C GLY A 86 1.35 -18.30 5.78
N ASP A 87 0.35 -19.17 5.88
CA ASP A 87 -0.48 -19.55 7.02
C ASP A 87 -0.53 -18.60 8.23
N GLN A 88 -1.75 -18.15 8.51
CA GLN A 88 -2.12 -17.22 9.58
C GLN A 88 -1.56 -17.61 10.97
N SER A 89 -1.26 -18.91 11.17
CA SER A 89 -0.70 -19.49 12.39
C SER A 89 0.76 -19.13 12.67
N GLU A 90 1.52 -18.64 11.69
CA GLU A 90 2.93 -18.22 11.88
C GLU A 90 3.09 -16.75 12.30
N PHE A 91 2.01 -15.97 12.34
CA PHE A 91 2.04 -14.51 12.52
C PHE A 91 1.20 -14.01 13.70
N GLU A 92 0.71 -14.92 14.52
CA GLU A 92 0.10 -14.64 15.82
C GLU A 92 1.10 -15.02 16.92
N ASP A 93 2.07 -14.15 17.18
CA ASP A 93 2.82 -14.20 18.43
C ASP A 93 2.18 -13.23 19.44
N GLU A 94 2.05 -13.68 20.69
CA GLU A 94 1.41 -12.95 21.79
C GLU A 94 1.98 -11.52 21.97
N ASP A 95 3.22 -11.29 21.53
CA ASP A 95 3.95 -10.05 21.75
C ASP A 95 4.14 -9.17 20.50
N SER A 96 3.65 -9.52 19.31
CA SER A 96 3.66 -8.66 18.10
C SER A 96 5.03 -8.13 17.61
N VAL A 97 6.14 -8.47 18.29
CA VAL A 97 7.49 -7.93 18.08
C VAL A 97 8.24 -8.71 16.99
N LEU A 98 8.00 -10.01 16.85
CA LEU A 98 8.70 -10.86 15.89
C LEU A 98 8.36 -10.47 14.43
N VAL A 99 7.19 -9.89 14.21
CA VAL A 99 6.74 -9.35 12.92
C VAL A 99 7.66 -8.22 12.45
N ALA A 100 8.04 -7.30 13.33
CA ALA A 100 8.93 -6.17 12.99
C ALA A 100 10.36 -6.63 12.64
N VAL A 101 10.85 -7.71 13.26
CA VAL A 101 12.18 -8.28 12.96
C VAL A 101 12.22 -8.92 11.57
N ARG A 102 11.16 -9.64 11.16
CA ARG A 102 11.02 -10.18 9.79
C ARG A 102 10.96 -9.06 8.73
N TYR A 103 10.46 -7.86 9.06
CA TYR A 103 10.50 -6.67 8.20
C TYR A 103 11.93 -6.14 7.95
N ILE A 104 12.82 -6.29 8.94
CA ILE A 104 14.21 -5.82 8.87
C ILE A 104 15.12 -6.87 8.21
N GLU A 105 14.85 -8.16 8.41
CA GLU A 105 15.75 -9.25 8.01
C GLU A 105 15.54 -9.81 6.59
N LYS A 106 14.45 -9.47 5.87
CA LYS A 106 14.22 -9.94 4.48
C LYS A 106 14.41 -8.90 3.36
N PRO A 107 15.53 -8.16 3.27
CA PRO A 107 15.81 -7.32 2.10
C PRO A 107 16.20 -8.13 0.84
N GLN A 108 16.56 -9.42 0.96
CA GLN A 108 17.21 -10.15 -0.14
C GLN A 108 16.27 -10.75 -1.20
N ASP A 109 14.99 -10.97 -0.93
CA ASP A 109 14.03 -11.45 -1.95
C ASP A 109 13.21 -10.34 -2.63
N LEU A 110 13.24 -9.12 -2.11
CA LEU A 110 12.54 -7.96 -2.70
C LEU A 110 13.13 -7.53 -4.05
N ASN A 111 14.40 -7.87 -4.32
CA ASN A 111 15.08 -7.51 -5.55
C ASN A 111 14.65 -8.36 -6.77
N LYS A 112 13.98 -9.51 -6.54
CA LYS A 112 13.45 -10.35 -7.64
C LYS A 112 12.14 -9.82 -8.22
N GLN A 113 11.30 -9.16 -7.42
CA GLN A 113 10.01 -8.60 -7.88
C GLN A 113 10.15 -7.20 -8.52
N TRP A 114 11.33 -6.58 -8.41
CA TRP A 114 11.62 -5.22 -8.91
C TRP A 114 12.51 -5.20 -10.16
N LYS A 115 12.71 -6.33 -10.85
CA LYS A 115 13.30 -6.33 -12.20
C LYS A 115 12.28 -5.83 -13.22
N ILE A 116 12.21 -4.53 -13.37
CA ILE A 116 11.68 -3.87 -14.55
C ILE A 116 12.90 -3.65 -15.47
N ALA A 117 12.74 -4.00 -16.75
CA ALA A 117 13.72 -3.82 -17.81
C ALA A 117 14.25 -2.39 -17.88
#